data_AF-M0I479-F1
#
_entry.id   AF-M0I479-F1
#
_cell.length_a   1.000
_cell.length_b   1.000
_cell.length_c   1.000
_cell.angle_alpha   90.00
_cell.angle_beta   90.00
_cell.angle_gamma   90.00
#
_symmetry.space_group_name_H-M   'P 1'
#
loop_
_entity.id
_entity.type
_entity.pdbx_description
1 polymer ?
#
loop_
_entity_poly.entity_id
_entity_poly.type
_entity_poly.pdbx_seq_one_letter_code
_entity_poly.pdbx_strand_id
1 'polypeptide(L)' 'MSWTEVRSDDRIVEWERSDGHATIRLRHGPTAWHVRFDRLHQSPEGGGYDSVRFDDEDAARETVAAWKREYGVASE' A
#
# COMPACT_ATOMS: atom_id res chain seq x y z
N MET A 1 11.68 2.04 -8.90
CA MET A 1 11.97 1.20 -7.72
C MET A 1 10.82 0.23 -7.44
N SER A 2 11.10 -0.88 -6.75
CA SER A 2 10.17 -2.00 -6.52
C SER A 2 9.44 -1.93 -5.18
N TRP A 3 8.31 -2.63 -5.11
CA TRP A 3 7.60 -2.95 -3.88
C TRP A 3 7.78 -4.44 -3.60
N THR A 4 8.05 -4.81 -2.36
CA THR A 4 8.21 -6.20 -1.95
C THR A 4 7.02 -6.61 -1.10
N GLU A 5 6.41 -7.76 -1.39
CA GLU A 5 5.39 -8.31 -0.51
C GLU A 5 6.05 -8.82 0.77
N VAL A 6 5.64 -8.26 1.92
CA VAL A 6 6.20 -8.59 3.23
C VAL A 6 5.22 -9.41 4.07
N ARG A 7 3.93 -9.41 3.71
CA ARG A 7 2.90 -10.22 4.35
C ARG A 7 1.82 -10.57 3.35
N SER A 8 1.38 -11.82 3.38
CA SER A 8 0.22 -12.30 2.63
C SER A 8 -0.47 -13.39 3.44
N ASP A 9 -1.68 -13.09 3.90
CA ASP A 9 -2.56 -13.98 4.65
C ASP A 9 -3.99 -13.80 4.12
N ASP A 10 -4.92 -14.68 4.52
CA ASP A 10 -6.31 -14.73 4.03
C ASP A 10 -7.04 -13.37 4.00
N ARG A 11 -6.69 -12.45 4.91
CA ARG A 11 -7.33 -11.13 5.03
C ARG A 11 -6.46 -9.95 4.71
N ILE A 12 -5.14 -10.12 4.61
CA ILE A 12 -4.21 -8.99 4.52
C ILE A 12 -3.09 -9.34 3.56
N VAL A 13 -2.88 -8.46 2.59
CA VAL A 13 -1.65 -8.42 1.80
C VAL A 13 -0.98 -7.07 2.03
N GLU A 14 0.31 -7.09 2.33
CA GLU A 14 1.09 -5.89 2.61
C GLU A 14 2.38 -5.91 1.80
N TRP A 15 2.70 -4.74 1.24
CA TRP A 15 3.91 -4.49 0.50
C TRP A 15 4.70 -3.38 1.16
N GLU A 16 6.00 -3.57 1.27
CA GLU A 16 6.97 -2.56 1.71
C GLU A 16 7.70 -1.98 0.49
N ARG A 17 7.90 -0.67 0.50
CA ARG A 17 8.72 0.02 -0.50
C ARG A 17 10.18 -0.37 -0.27
N SER A 18 10.96 -0.64 -1.31
CA SER A 18 12.33 -1.16 -1.16
C SER A 18 13.30 -0.26 -0.37
N ASP A 19 12.95 1.00 -0.11
CA ASP A 19 13.73 1.90 0.74
C ASP A 19 13.36 1.82 2.24
N GLY A 20 12.39 0.98 2.61
CA GLY A 20 11.96 0.78 3.99
C GLY A 20 11.22 1.97 4.59
N HIS A 21 10.73 2.91 3.77
CA HIS A 21 10.10 4.15 4.25
C HIS A 21 8.59 4.21 4.04
N ALA A 22 8.01 3.24 3.34
CA ALA A 22 6.57 3.20 3.13
C ALA A 22 6.02 1.79 2.99
N THR A 23 4.75 1.64 3.34
CA THR A 23 3.99 0.40 3.14
C THR A 23 2.67 0.68 2.42
N ILE A 24 2.22 -0.29 1.63
CA ILE A 24 0.84 -0.35 1.11
C ILE A 24 0.21 -1.63 1.68
N ARG A 25 -0.98 -1.51 2.25
CA ARG A 25 -1.73 -2.63 2.81
C ARG A 25 -3.09 -2.73 2.15
N LEU A 26 -3.39 -3.89 1.58
CA LEU A 26 -4.73 -4.31 1.19
C LEU A 26 -5.28 -5.20 2.29
N ARG A 27 -6.44 -4.84 2.84
CA ARG A 27 -7.15 -5.63 3.85
C ARG A 27 -8.55 -5.97 3.37
N HIS A 28 -8.90 -7.25 3.42
CA HIS A 28 -10.27 -7.73 3.30
C HIS A 28 -10.95 -7.71 4.67
N GLY A 29 -11.91 -6.80 4.82
CA GLY A 29 -12.81 -6.73 5.97
C GLY A 29 -14.07 -7.58 5.77
N PRO A 30 -14.97 -7.63 6.76
CA PRO A 30 -16.19 -8.44 6.67
C PRO A 30 -17.18 -7.96 5.60
N THR A 31 -17.08 -6.71 5.15
CA THR A 31 -18.03 -6.10 4.21
C THR A 31 -17.37 -5.30 3.10
N ALA A 32 -16.04 -5.11 3.15
CA ALA A 32 -15.34 -4.20 2.25
C ALA A 32 -13.83 -4.45 2.25
N TRP A 33 -13.21 -3.99 1.18
CA TRP A 33 -11.77 -3.91 1.01
C TRP A 33 -11.26 -2.54 1.45
N HIS A 34 -10.10 -2.52 2.09
CA HIS A 34 -9.43 -1.30 2.52
C HIS A 34 -8.02 -1.28 1.97
N VAL A 35 -7.67 -0.20 1.28
CA VAL A 35 -6.31 0.07 0.84
C VAL A 35 -5.75 1.20 1.70
N ARG A 36 -4.57 0.99 2.29
CA ARG A 36 -3.86 2.00 3.08
C ARG A 36 -2.44 2.15 2.58
N PHE A 37 -1.99 3.39 2.43
CA PHE A 37 -0.60 3.75 2.26
C PHE A 37 -0.12 4.38 3.56
N ASP A 38 1.04 3.97 4.03
CA ASP A 38 1.65 4.51 5.23
C ASP A 38 3.08 4.91 4.88
N ARG A 39 3.37 6.21 4.97
CA ARG A 39 4.71 6.76 4.90
C ARG A 39 5.23 6.89 6.32
N LEU A 40 6.27 6.12 6.62
CA LEU A 40 6.83 6.03 7.97
C LEU A 40 7.41 7.38 8.39
N HIS A 41 7.31 7.68 9.69
CA HIS A 41 7.77 8.95 10.26
C HIS A 41 9.25 9.23 10.00
N GLN A 42 10.07 8.18 9.88
CA GLN A 42 11.50 8.26 9.57
C GLN A 42 11.80 8.55 8.09
N SER A 43 10.77 8.64 7.23
CA SER A 43 10.94 9.00 5.83
C SER A 43 11.46 10.44 5.70
N PRO A 44 12.42 10.72 4.80
CA PRO A 44 12.91 12.07 4.55
C PRO A 44 11.82 13.02 4.02
N GLU A 45 10.73 12.47 3.48
CA GLU A 45 9.58 13.21 2.95
C GLU A 45 8.53 13.54 4.04
N GLY A 46 8.83 13.26 5.31
CA GLY A 46 7.90 13.38 6.45
C GLY A 46 6.93 12.20 6.56
N GLY A 47 6.31 11.99 7.72
CA GLY A 47 5.31 10.93 7.91
C GLY A 47 3.93 11.30 7.36
N GLY A 48 3.14 10.29 6.99
CA GLY A 48 1.77 10.50 6.48
C GLY A 48 1.06 9.20 6.13
N TYR A 49 -0.25 9.24 5.90
CA TYR A 49 -0.99 8.08 5.43
C TYR A 49 -2.17 8.50 4.55
N ASP A 50 -2.53 7.60 3.63
CA ASP A 50 -3.72 7.68 2.80
C ASP A 50 -4.52 6.39 2.94
N SER A 51 -5.85 6.47 2.87
CA SER A 51 -6.70 5.26 2.94
C SER A 51 -7.99 5.41 2.15
N VAL A 52 -8.38 4.33 1.47
CA VAL A 52 -9.64 4.26 0.70
C VAL A 52 -10.33 2.92 0.96
N ARG A 53 -11.67 2.95 0.98
CA ARG A 53 -12.54 1.77 1.12
C ARG A 53 -13.20 1.46 -0.22
N PHE A 54 -13.31 0.18 -0.56
CA PHE A 54 -13.99 -0.34 -1.74
C PHE A 54 -14.93 -1.48 -1.35
N ASP A 55 -16.08 -1.59 -2.02
CA ASP A 55 -16.94 -2.77 -1.88
C ASP A 55 -16.57 -3.89 -2.88
N ASP A 56 -15.62 -3.61 -3.79
CA ASP A 56 -15.13 -4.51 -4.83
C ASP A 56 -13.62 -4.80 -4.68
N GLU A 57 -13.22 -6.06 -4.90
CA GLU A 57 -11.84 -6.52 -4.77
C GLU A 57 -10.95 -6.01 -5.90
N ASP A 58 -11.47 -5.97 -7.13
CA ASP A 58 -10.71 -5.58 -8.32
C ASP A 58 -10.36 -4.09 -8.23
N ALA A 59 -11.33 -3.23 -7.90
CA ALA A 59 -11.12 -1.81 -7.68
C ALA A 59 -10.09 -1.52 -6.57
N ALA A 60 -10.10 -2.32 -5.50
CA ALA A 60 -9.10 -2.22 -4.43
C ALA A 60 -7.71 -2.60 -4.93
N ARG A 61 -7.59 -3.66 -5.74
CA ARG A 61 -6.32 -4.08 -6.36
C ARG A 61 -5.81 -3.09 -7.40
N GLU A 62 -6.70 -2.51 -8.21
CA GLU A 62 -6.35 -1.44 -9.15
C GLU A 62 -5.79 -0.22 -8.42
N THR A 63 -6.38 0.14 -7.29
CA THR A 63 -5.88 1.22 -6.41
C THR A 63 -4.51 0.90 -5.85
N VAL A 64 -4.28 -0.34 -5.38
CA VAL A 64 -2.93 -0.79 -4.96
C VAL A 64 -1.93 -0.63 -6.11
N ALA A 65 -2.28 -1.05 -7.32
CA ALA A 65 -1.39 -0.95 -8.47
C ALA A 65 -1.14 0.51 -8.90
N ALA A 66 -2.13 1.39 -8.75
CA ALA A 66 -1.98 2.83 -8.96
C ALA A 66 -1.03 3.43 -7.92
N TRP A 67 -1.24 3.16 -6.64
CA TRP A 67 -0.40 3.67 -5.54
C TRP A 67 1.02 3.14 -5.59
N LYS A 68 1.23 1.89 -6.00
CA LYS A 68 2.59 1.36 -6.21
C LYS A 68 3.36 2.17 -7.27
N ARG A 69 2.68 2.70 -8.30
CA ARG A 69 3.26 3.55 -9.33
C ARG A 69 3.46 4.99 -8.87
N GLU A 70 2.46 5.55 -8.17
CA GLU A 70 2.47 6.93 -7.68
C GLU A 70 3.48 7.16 -6.56
N TYR A 71 3.49 6.29 -5.55
CA TYR A 71 4.39 6.38 -4.39
C TYR A 71 5.68 5.58 -4.54
N GLY A 72 5.81 4.88 -5.67
CA GLY A 72 7.08 4.29 -6.07
C GLY A 72 8.08 5.39 -6.36
N VAL A 73 9.25 5.32 -5.72
CA VAL A 73 10.35 6.22 -6.05
C VAL A 73 10.89 5.86 -7.45
N ALA A 74 11.02 6.85 -8.32
CA ALA A 74 11.68 6.69 -9.61
C ALA A 74 13.17 6.43 -9.32
N SER A 75 13.70 5.31 -9.82
CA SER A 75 15.15 5.12 -9.86
C SER A 75 15.67 6.09 -10.93
N GLU A 76 16.43 7.12 -10.56
CA GLU A 76 17.26 7.88 -11.51
C GLU A 76 18.43 7.03 -12.00
#